data_AF-A0A971K6W3-F1
#
_entry.id   AF-A0A971K6W3-F1
#
_cell.length_a   1.000
_cell.length_b   1.000
_cell.length_c   1.000
_cell.angle_alpha   90.00
_cell.angle_beta   90.00
_cell.angle_gamma   90.00
#
_symmetry.space_group_name_H-M   'P 1'
#
loop_
_entity.id
_entity.type
_entity.pdbx_description
1 polymer ?
#
loop_
_entity_poly.entity_id
_entity_poly.type
_entity_poly.pdbx_seq_one_letter_code
_entity_poly.pdbx_strand_id
1 'polypeptide(L)'
;MGIDIKQILSPLTPELEQVDRRIAAHLETGVPVVDKSAMHLFSSGGKKIRASLVLLSSGLRGPVPDGAIDLAAAVEIIHAASLVHDDIIDKSYMRRGNISVPGK
;
A
#
# COMPACT_ATOMS: atom_id res chain seq x y z
N MET A 1 -20.45 -1.95 -20.13
CA MET A 1 -19.55 -0.84 -19.76
C MET A 1 -19.37 -0.90 -18.24
N GLY A 2 -18.21 -1.35 -17.76
CA GLY A 2 -17.96 -1.57 -16.33
C GLY A 2 -17.23 -0.38 -15.72
N ILE A 3 -17.64 0.05 -14.52
CA ILE A 3 -16.97 1.13 -13.78
C ILE A 3 -15.65 0.60 -13.23
N ASP A 4 -14.53 1.29 -13.50
CA ASP A 4 -13.22 0.95 -12.94
C ASP A 4 -13.13 1.46 -11.50
N ILE A 5 -12.58 0.66 -10.60
CA ILE A 5 -12.36 1.06 -9.20
C ILE A 5 -11.48 2.31 -9.07
N LYS A 6 -10.54 2.55 -9.98
CA LYS A 6 -9.77 3.79 -10.02
C LYS A 6 -10.66 5.02 -10.25
N GLN A 7 -11.74 4.87 -11.03
CA GLN A 7 -12.70 5.95 -11.23
C GLN A 7 -13.50 6.21 -9.95
N ILE A 8 -13.91 5.15 -9.25
CA ILE A 8 -14.61 5.24 -7.96
C ILE A 8 -13.74 5.94 -6.91
N LEU A 9 -12.44 5.65 -6.90
CA LEU A 9 -11.49 6.18 -5.91
C LEU A 9 -10.88 7.53 -6.29
N SER A 10 -11.15 8.05 -7.50
CA SER A 10 -10.60 9.32 -7.98
C SER A 10 -10.81 10.52 -7.04
N PRO A 11 -11.91 10.65 -6.27
CA PRO A 11 -12.06 11.74 -5.31
C PRO A 11 -11.04 11.71 -4.17
N LEU A 12 -10.44 10.55 -3.87
CA LEU A 12 -9.44 10.38 -2.81
C LEU A 12 -8.01 10.56 -3.30
N THR A 13 -7.79 10.98 -4.55
CA THR A 13 -6.44 11.08 -5.13
C THR A 13 -5.49 11.90 -4.24
N PRO A 14 -5.87 13.10 -3.73
CA PRO A 14 -4.99 13.90 -2.89
C PRO A 14 -4.59 13.21 -1.58
N GLU A 15 -5.52 12.51 -0.93
CA GLU A 15 -5.28 11.76 0.30
C GLU A 15 -4.44 10.51 0.04
N LEU A 16 -4.68 9.81 -1.07
CA LEU A 16 -3.91 8.63 -1.45
C LEU A 16 -2.46 8.99 -1.80
N GLU A 17 -2.21 10.15 -2.40
CA GLU A 17 -0.85 10.67 -2.59
C GLU A 17 -0.17 11.01 -1.26
N GLN A 18 -0.92 11.50 -0.27
CA GLN A 18 -0.39 11.71 1.09
C GLN A 18 -0.05 10.38 1.76
N VAL A 19 -0.90 9.36 1.60
CA VAL A 19 -0.63 8.00 2.07
C VAL A 19 0.65 7.46 1.43
N ASP A 20 0.86 7.66 0.13
CA ASP A 20 2.11 7.26 -0.54
C ASP A 20 3.35 7.91 0.05
N ARG A 21 3.28 9.22 0.32
CA ARG A 21 4.38 9.94 0.98
C ARG A 21 4.66 9.41 2.39
N ARG A 22 3.61 9.09 3.16
CA ARG A 22 3.77 8.52 4.51
C ARG A 22 4.33 7.11 4.48
N ILE A 23 3.89 6.27 3.55
CA ILE A 23 4.46 4.94 3.34
C ILE A 23 5.96 5.06 3.03
N ALA A 24 6.34 5.91 2.08
CA ALA A 24 7.75 6.11 1.71
C ALA A 24 8.60 6.56 2.91
N ALA A 25 8.11 7.54 3.69
CA ALA A 25 8.81 8.03 4.87
C ALA A 25 8.99 6.96 5.96
N HIS A 26 8.04 6.04 6.12
CA HIS A 26 8.15 4.95 7.11
C HIS A 26 9.02 3.78 6.66
N LEU A 27 9.31 3.66 5.36
CA LEU A 27 10.12 2.58 4.80
C LEU A 27 11.59 2.95 4.60
N GLU A 28 11.96 4.19 4.91
CA GLU A 28 13.35 4.63 4.93
C GLU A 28 14.01 4.14 6.22
N THR A 29 14.58 2.93 6.17
CA THR A 29 15.16 2.26 7.35
C THR A 29 16.65 2.53 7.53
N GLY A 30 17.31 3.10 6.51
CA GLY A 30 18.76 3.28 6.48
C GLY A 30 19.54 1.99 6.20
N VAL A 31 18.84 0.88 5.96
CA VAL A 31 19.43 -0.41 5.61
C VAL A 31 19.18 -0.67 4.11
N PRO A 32 20.20 -0.56 3.24
CA PRO A 32 20.00 -0.53 1.78
C PRO A 32 19.25 -1.73 1.18
N VAL A 33 19.41 -2.92 1.77
CA VAL A 33 18.70 -4.12 1.30
C VAL A 33 17.21 -4.11 1.65
N VAL A 34 16.86 -3.57 2.81
CA VAL A 34 15.47 -3.42 3.27
C VAL A 34 14.79 -2.34 2.45
N ASP A 35 15.44 -1.19 2.28
CA ASP A 35 14.90 -0.04 1.54
C ASP A 35 14.62 -0.41 0.07
N LYS A 36 15.56 -1.11 -0.60
CA LYS A 36 15.35 -1.61 -1.97
C LYS A 36 14.18 -2.57 -2.08
N SER A 37 14.04 -3.49 -1.12
CA SER A 37 12.97 -4.49 -1.13
C SER A 37 11.61 -3.84 -0.89
N ALA A 38 11.55 -2.91 0.06
CA ALA A 38 10.37 -2.10 0.35
C ALA A 38 9.96 -1.25 -0.85
N MET A 39 10.89 -0.49 -1.46
CA MET A 39 10.61 0.29 -2.68
C MET A 39 10.04 -0.59 -3.79
N HIS A 40 10.59 -1.78 -4.00
CA HIS A 40 10.11 -2.69 -5.04
C HIS A 40 8.67 -3.17 -4.82
N LEU A 41 8.32 -3.42 -3.56
CA LEU A 41 6.99 -3.86 -3.17
C LEU A 41 5.93 -2.78 -3.46
N PHE A 42 6.25 -1.51 -3.17
CA PHE A 42 5.32 -0.41 -3.35
C PHE A 42 5.37 0.23 -4.77
N SER A 43 6.46 0.07 -5.52
CA SER A 43 6.61 0.62 -6.87
C SER A 43 5.71 -0.05 -7.92
N SER A 44 5.23 -1.27 -7.63
CA SER A 44 4.42 -2.04 -8.58
C SER A 44 2.95 -1.58 -8.69
N GLY A 45 2.55 -0.56 -7.92
CA GLY A 45 1.25 0.10 -8.05
C GLY A 45 0.10 -0.78 -7.55
N GLY A 46 -0.46 -0.41 -6.40
CA GLY A 46 -1.67 -1.03 -5.85
C GLY A 46 -2.93 -0.22 -6.17
N LYS A 47 -4.09 -0.87 -6.08
CA LYS A 47 -5.39 -0.18 -6.09
C LYS A 47 -5.68 0.56 -4.76
N LYS A 48 -4.83 0.39 -3.74
CA LYS A 48 -4.92 1.00 -2.40
C LYS A 48 -6.28 0.88 -1.73
N ILE A 49 -7.00 -0.22 -2.02
CA ILE A 49 -8.39 -0.42 -1.57
C ILE A 49 -8.48 -0.33 -0.04
N ARG A 50 -7.48 -0.82 0.69
CA ARG A 50 -7.49 -0.81 2.16
C ARG A 50 -7.26 0.60 2.71
N ALA A 51 -6.25 1.32 2.22
CA ALA A 51 -6.07 2.73 2.55
C ALA A 51 -7.33 3.57 2.22
N SER A 52 -7.93 3.37 1.05
CA SER A 52 -9.18 4.05 0.67
C SER A 52 -10.34 3.75 1.62
N LEU A 53 -10.48 2.51 2.07
CA LEU A 53 -11.53 2.13 3.02
C LEU A 53 -11.34 2.85 4.37
N VAL A 54 -10.11 2.97 4.85
CA VAL A 54 -9.79 3.74 6.07
C VAL A 54 -10.17 5.20 5.91
N LEU A 55 -9.74 5.84 4.82
CA LEU A 55 -10.01 7.25 4.55
C LEU A 55 -11.51 7.54 4.46
N LEU A 56 -12.24 6.75 3.66
CA LEU A 56 -13.69 6.88 3.53
C LEU A 56 -14.40 6.68 4.87
N SER A 57 -14.00 5.65 5.62
CA SER A 57 -14.62 5.35 6.92
C SER A 57 -14.36 6.44 7.96
N SER A 58 -13.19 7.08 7.89
CA SER A 58 -12.80 8.15 8.83
C SER A 58 -13.67 9.41 8.71
N GLY A 59 -14.24 9.67 7.53
CA GLY A 59 -15.13 10.81 7.28
C GLY A 59 -16.63 10.52 7.44
N LEU A 60 -17.04 9.29 7.77
CA LEU A 60 -18.47 8.91 7.79
C LEU A 60 -19.30 9.60 8.87
N ARG A 61 -18.68 9.99 9.99
CA ARG A 61 -19.39 10.52 11.17
C ARG A 61 -18.98 11.94 11.56
N GLY A 62 -18.26 12.66 10.70
CA GLY A 62 -17.79 14.00 10.99
C GLY A 62 -16.46 14.31 10.30
N PRO A 63 -15.73 15.32 10.80
CA PRO A 63 -14.42 15.68 10.28
C PRO A 63 -13.45 14.48 10.28
N VAL A 64 -12.63 14.40 9.24
CA VAL A 64 -11.56 13.41 9.15
C VAL A 64 -10.54 13.68 10.28
N PRO A 65 -10.21 12.68 11.12
CA PRO A 65 -9.21 12.85 12.17
C PRO A 65 -7.80 13.09 11.61
N ASP A 66 -6.99 13.87 12.33
CA ASP A 66 -5.61 14.21 11.92
C ASP A 66 -4.71 12.98 11.65
N GLY A 67 -5.02 11.84 12.28
CA GLY A 67 -4.28 10.57 12.10
C GLY A 67 -4.79 9.65 10.99
N ALA A 68 -5.80 10.05 10.21
CA ALA A 68 -6.42 9.17 9.21
C ALA A 68 -5.44 8.75 8.10
N ILE A 69 -4.58 9.68 7.64
CA ILE A 69 -3.54 9.39 6.64
C ILE A 69 -2.54 8.37 7.20
N ASP A 70 -2.06 8.57 8.42
CA ASP A 70 -1.07 7.68 9.05
C ASP A 70 -1.65 6.29 9.30
N LEU A 71 -2.92 6.19 9.72
CA LEU A 71 -3.61 4.91 9.86
C LEU A 71 -3.77 4.20 8.51
N ALA A 72 -4.16 4.94 7.46
CA ALA A 72 -4.29 4.38 6.12
C ALA A 72 -2.95 3.86 5.57
N ALA A 73 -1.85 4.58 5.83
CA ALA A 73 -0.50 4.14 5.50
C ALA A 73 -0.11 2.88 6.28
N ALA A 74 -0.34 2.85 7.60
CA ALA A 74 -0.03 1.69 8.44
C ALA A 74 -0.76 0.42 7.97
N VAL A 75 -2.05 0.53 7.63
CA VAL A 75 -2.84 -0.60 7.12
C VAL A 75 -2.28 -1.11 5.79
N GLU A 76 -1.87 -0.23 4.88
CA GLU A 76 -1.29 -0.64 3.60
C GLU A 76 0.11 -1.26 3.79
N ILE A 77 0.91 -0.77 4.75
CA ILE A 77 2.19 -1.38 5.13
C ILE A 77 2.00 -2.80 5.68
N ILE A 78 1.07 -3.00 6.61
CA ILE A 78 0.77 -4.33 7.17
C ILE A 78 0.30 -5.27 6.06
N HIS A 79 -0.54 -4.79 5.13
CA HIS A 79 -0.93 -5.57 3.97
C HIS A 79 0.27 -5.97 3.11
N ALA A 80 1.15 -5.03 2.80
CA ALA A 80 2.34 -5.29 2.00
C ALA A 80 3.29 -6.28 2.71
N ALA A 81 3.44 -6.18 4.03
CA ALA A 81 4.21 -7.13 4.82
C ALA A 81 3.63 -8.55 4.74
N SER A 82 2.31 -8.71 4.89
CA SER A 82 1.67 -10.04 4.74
C SER A 82 1.96 -10.63 3.37
N LEU A 83 1.90 -9.79 2.33
CA LEU A 83 2.19 -10.19 0.97
C LEU A 83 3.63 -10.73 0.83
N VAL A 84 4.64 -10.11 1.42
CA VAL A 84 6.03 -10.61 1.40
C VAL A 84 6.14 -11.95 2.11
N HIS A 85 5.51 -12.08 3.27
CA HIS A 85 5.50 -13.34 4.03
C HIS A 85 4.83 -14.46 3.24
N ASP A 86 3.71 -14.19 2.56
CA ASP A 86 3.03 -15.15 1.69
C ASP A 86 3.95 -15.64 0.57
N ASP A 87 4.67 -14.73 -0.11
CA ASP A 87 5.59 -15.13 -1.20
C ASP A 87 6.68 -16.09 -0.72
N ILE A 88 7.22 -15.85 0.48
CA ILE A 88 8.24 -16.72 1.12
C ILE A 88 7.64 -18.08 1.49
N ILE A 89 6.46 -18.09 2.10
CA ILE A 89 5.80 -19.33 2.55
C ILE A 89 5.38 -20.18 1.35
N ASP A 90 4.81 -19.55 0.32
CA ASP A 90 4.23 -20.25 -0.83
C ASP A 90 5.27 -20.75 -1.83
N LYS A 91 6.56 -20.43 -1.64
CA LYS A 91 7.64 -20.65 -2.64
C LYS A 91 7.22 -20.18 -4.04
N SER A 92 6.38 -19.15 -4.10
CA SER A 92 5.78 -18.70 -5.35
C SER A 92 6.86 -17.99 -6.13
N TYR A 93 7.53 -18.63 -7.10
CA TYR A 93 8.61 -18.00 -7.88
C TYR A 93 8.16 -16.79 -8.70
N MET A 94 6.83 -16.53 -8.79
CA MET A 94 6.27 -15.37 -9.47
C MET A 94 5.09 -14.75 -8.70
N ARG A 95 5.01 -13.42 -8.71
CA ARG A 95 3.86 -12.64 -8.26
C ARG A 95 3.53 -11.54 -9.25
N ARG A 96 2.28 -11.50 -9.75
CA ARG A 96 1.80 -10.51 -10.73
C ARG A 96 2.72 -10.35 -11.95
N GLY A 97 3.33 -11.44 -12.41
CA GLY A 97 4.24 -11.44 -13.57
C GLY A 97 5.69 -11.03 -13.28
N ASN A 98 6.04 -10.75 -12.03
CA ASN A 98 7.42 -10.46 -11.61
C ASN A 98 7.98 -11.61 -10.76
N ILE A 99 9.31 -11.77 -10.77
CA ILE A 99 10.02 -12.70 -9.88
C ILE A 99 9.79 -12.24 -8.44
N SER A 100 9.33 -13.16 -7.59
CA SER A 100 9.12 -12.91 -6.16
C SER A 100 10.44 -12.86 -5.39
N VAL A 101 10.40 -12.40 -4.14
CA VAL A 101 11.61 -12.28 -3.29
C VAL A 101 12.38 -13.59 -3.13
N PRO A 102 11.75 -14.77 -2.93
CA PRO A 102 12.46 -16.05 -2.86
C PRO A 102 13.03 -16.56 -4.19
N GLY A 103 12.60 -16.00 -5.33
CA GLY A 103 13.02 -16.43 -6.66
C GLY A 103 14.29 -15.73 -7.17
N LYS A 104 14.91 -14.88 -6.36
CA LYS A 104 16.18 -14.20 -6.65
C LYS A 104 17.33 -14.75 -5.82
#